data_AF-A0A7X1GMG5-F1
#
_entry.id   AF-A0A7X1GMG5-F1
#
_cell.length_a   1.000
_cell.length_b   1.000
_cell.length_c   1.000
_cell.angle_alpha   90.00
_cell.angle_beta   90.00
_cell.angle_gamma   90.00
#
_symmetry.space_group_name_H-M   'P 1'
#
loop_
_entity.id
_entity.type
_entity.pdbx_description
1 polymer ?
#
loop_
_entity_poly.entity_id
_entity_poly.type
_entity_poly.pdbx_seq_one_letter_code
_entity_poly.pdbx_strand_id
1 'polypeptide(L)'
;MIYVILYLVAIVIANLSIAAFGPSIAIINAFLFIGLDLTARDQLHETWRGNHLFLKMSILIATGSILSWLLNRNSGSIAMASFTAFAATAIVDAIVYHQLGKYPRWLRVNGSNIPSAGVDSIVFPTLAFGGLLWGIILGQFLAKIIGGLVWSLVFRWYDKRISTRSLAEEGSNIQTS
;
A
#
# COMPACT_ATOMS: atom_id res chain seq x y z
N MET A 1 9.17 11.57 3.76
CA MET A 1 8.17 12.37 3.00
C MET A 1 7.78 11.72 1.69
N ILE A 2 8.72 11.21 0.88
CA ILE A 2 8.41 10.58 -0.41
C ILE A 2 7.41 9.41 -0.33
N TYR A 3 7.54 8.52 0.66
CA TYR A 3 6.62 7.39 0.85
C TYR A 3 5.18 7.81 1.17
N VAL A 4 4.98 8.95 1.84
CA VAL A 4 3.64 9.50 2.11
C VAL A 4 2.97 9.93 0.80
N ILE A 5 3.74 10.62 -0.06
CA ILE A 5 3.24 11.08 -1.36
C ILE A 5 2.91 9.87 -2.24
N LEU A 6 3.81 8.90 -2.32
CA LEU A 6 3.57 7.67 -3.08
C LEU A 6 2.31 6.93 -2.60
N TYR A 7 2.15 6.79 -1.28
CA TYR A 7 0.98 6.17 -0.68
C TYR A 7 -0.32 6.91 -1.07
N LEU A 8 -0.38 8.23 -0.87
CA LEU A 8 -1.57 9.02 -1.18
C LEU A 8 -1.90 9.04 -2.68
N VAL A 9 -0.88 9.19 -3.53
CA VAL A 9 -1.06 9.21 -4.98
C VAL A 9 -1.54 7.84 -5.48
N ALA A 10 -1.00 6.74 -4.95
CA ALA A 10 -1.43 5.39 -5.31
C ALA A 10 -2.91 5.18 -4.98
N ILE A 11 -3.35 5.53 -3.76
CA ILE A 11 -4.75 5.41 -3.34
C ILE A 11 -5.68 6.25 -4.21
N VAL A 12 -5.33 7.52 -4.42
CA VAL A 12 -6.17 8.46 -5.19
C VAL A 12 -6.30 8.01 -6.63
N ILE A 13 -5.19 7.65 -7.29
CA ILE A 13 -5.24 7.18 -8.69
C ILE A 13 -6.00 5.86 -8.79
N ALA A 14 -5.83 4.94 -7.84
CA ALA A 14 -6.58 3.68 -7.82
C ALA A 14 -8.09 3.93 -7.73
N ASN A 15 -8.53 4.77 -6.79
CA ASN A 15 -9.94 5.10 -6.60
C ASN A 15 -10.54 5.80 -7.83
N LEU A 16 -9.84 6.79 -8.38
CA LEU A 16 -10.28 7.50 -9.59
C LEU A 16 -10.35 6.58 -10.81
N SER A 17 -9.38 5.67 -10.95
CA SER A 17 -9.37 4.70 -12.06
C SER A 17 -10.52 3.72 -11.94
N ILE A 18 -10.84 3.21 -10.75
CA ILE A 18 -12.03 2.37 -10.54
C ILE A 18 -13.31 3.16 -10.86
N ALA A 19 -13.38 4.42 -10.47
CA ALA A 19 -14.56 5.26 -10.76
C ALA A 19 -14.73 5.51 -12.27
N ALA A 20 -13.64 5.58 -13.03
CA ALA A 20 -13.68 5.83 -14.47
C ALA A 20 -13.92 4.56 -15.30
N PHE A 21 -13.29 3.43 -14.93
CA PHE A 21 -13.24 2.22 -15.77
C PHE A 21 -14.02 1.03 -15.18
N GLY A 22 -14.52 1.15 -13.95
CA GLY A 22 -15.32 0.12 -13.29
C GLY A 22 -14.50 -1.04 -12.70
N PRO A 23 -15.11 -2.20 -12.43
CA PRO A 23 -14.48 -3.29 -11.67
C PRO A 23 -13.28 -3.96 -12.36
N SER A 24 -13.24 -3.97 -13.70
CA SER A 24 -12.21 -4.69 -14.46
C SER A 24 -10.79 -4.16 -14.22
N ILE A 25 -10.64 -2.85 -13.99
CA ILE A 25 -9.33 -2.24 -13.70
C ILE A 25 -8.81 -2.61 -12.30
N ALA A 26 -9.64 -3.18 -11.42
CA ALA A 26 -9.26 -3.51 -10.04
C ALA A 26 -8.07 -4.47 -9.96
N ILE A 27 -7.94 -5.42 -10.89
CA ILE A 27 -6.82 -6.37 -10.90
C ILE A 27 -5.51 -5.64 -11.26
N ILE A 28 -5.56 -4.72 -12.24
CA ILE A 28 -4.42 -3.92 -12.67
C ILE A 28 -4.01 -2.95 -11.56
N ASN A 29 -4.98 -2.27 -10.95
CA ASN A 29 -4.74 -1.37 -9.82
C ASN A 29 -4.19 -2.11 -8.60
N ALA A 30 -4.67 -3.32 -8.34
CA ALA A 30 -4.20 -4.17 -7.26
C ALA A 30 -2.71 -4.53 -7.42
N PHE A 31 -2.28 -4.81 -8.64
CA PHE A 31 -0.87 -5.04 -8.93
C PHE A 31 -0.04 -3.76 -8.80
N LEU A 32 -0.43 -2.71 -9.52
CA LEU A 32 0.37 -1.50 -9.66
C LEU A 32 0.32 -0.63 -8.41
N PHE A 33 -0.87 -0.21 -8.01
CA PHE A 33 -1.06 0.80 -6.96
C PHE A 33 -1.12 0.18 -5.58
N ILE A 34 -1.83 -0.95 -5.40
CA ILE A 34 -1.92 -1.57 -4.07
C ILE A 34 -0.61 -2.29 -3.71
N GLY A 35 0.08 -2.90 -4.67
CA GLY A 35 1.44 -3.42 -4.43
C GLY A 35 2.43 -2.32 -4.01
N LEU A 36 2.33 -1.14 -4.64
CA LEU A 36 3.11 0.04 -4.28
C LEU A 36 2.71 0.57 -2.89
N ASP A 37 1.40 0.62 -2.60
CA ASP A 37 0.83 1.02 -1.31
C ASP A 37 1.37 0.17 -0.17
N LEU A 38 1.34 -1.16 -0.31
CA LEU A 38 1.88 -2.10 0.68
C LEU A 38 3.37 -1.82 0.95
N THR A 39 4.15 -1.61 -0.12
CA THR A 39 5.59 -1.36 0.03
C THR A 39 5.87 -0.01 0.69
N ALA A 40 5.13 1.04 0.32
CA ALA A 40 5.23 2.36 0.93
C ALA A 40 4.78 2.32 2.40
N ARG A 41 3.70 1.60 2.70
CA ARG A 41 3.18 1.37 4.04
C ARG A 41 4.23 0.72 4.93
N ASP A 42 4.90 -0.31 4.46
CA ASP A 42 5.93 -1.02 5.23
C ASP A 42 7.09 -0.09 5.62
N GLN A 43 7.47 0.83 4.74
CA GLN A 43 8.50 1.85 5.03
C GLN A 43 8.00 2.93 6.00
N LEU A 44 6.74 3.37 5.86
CA LEU A 44 6.12 4.32 6.79
C LEU A 44 5.95 3.72 8.19
N HIS A 45 5.57 2.44 8.27
CA HIS A 45 5.47 1.70 9.52
C HIS A 45 6.82 1.65 10.26
N GLU A 46 7.92 1.53 9.53
CA GLU A 46 9.26 1.59 10.12
C GLU A 46 9.59 3.01 10.59
N THR A 47 9.39 4.00 9.72
CA THR A 47 9.74 5.41 9.97
C THR A 47 8.96 5.99 11.16
N TRP A 48 7.71 5.53 11.37
CA TRP A 48 6.83 6.03 12.42
C TRP A 48 6.69 5.09 13.61
N ARG A 49 7.48 4.00 13.66
CA ARG A 49 7.44 3.05 14.76
C ARG A 49 7.72 3.76 16.09
N GLY A 50 6.84 3.55 17.07
CA GLY A 50 6.94 4.20 18.39
C GLY A 50 6.54 5.69 18.41
N ASN A 51 6.16 6.30 17.28
CA ASN A 51 5.74 7.69 17.21
C ASN A 51 4.37 7.85 16.53
N HIS A 52 3.31 7.59 17.30
CA HIS A 52 1.91 7.77 16.90
C HIS A 52 1.55 7.05 15.58
N LEU A 53 2.15 5.88 15.34
CA LEU A 53 2.00 5.10 14.11
C LEU A 53 0.52 4.93 13.70
N PHE A 54 -0.30 4.45 14.65
CA PHE A 54 -1.72 4.20 14.41
C PHE A 54 -2.46 5.46 13.96
N LEU A 55 -2.20 6.59 14.63
CA LEU A 55 -2.84 7.87 14.30
C LEU A 55 -2.40 8.37 12.91
N LYS A 56 -1.10 8.33 12.61
CA LYS A 56 -0.58 8.79 11.32
C LYS A 56 -1.09 7.95 10.15
N MET A 57 -1.13 6.63 10.31
CA MET A 57 -1.70 5.73 9.30
C MET A 57 -3.20 5.98 9.11
N SER A 58 -3.95 6.13 10.20
CA SER A 58 -5.39 6.44 10.16
C SER A 58 -5.66 7.76 9.42
N ILE A 59 -4.86 8.80 9.70
CA ILE A 59 -4.94 10.10 9.01
C ILE A 59 -4.61 9.94 7.52
N LEU A 60 -3.60 9.13 7.16
CA LEU A 60 -3.24 8.88 5.77
C LEU A 60 -4.40 8.27 4.98
N ILE A 61 -4.99 7.20 5.51
CA ILE A 61 -6.11 6.48 4.90
C ILE A 61 -7.32 7.41 4.77
N ALA A 62 -7.65 8.16 5.83
CA ALA A 62 -8.74 9.13 5.81
C ALA A 62 -8.48 10.24 4.76
N THR A 63 -7.26 10.77 4.70
CA THR A 63 -6.88 11.83 3.76
C THR A 63 -6.98 11.34 2.32
N GLY A 64 -6.45 10.15 2.01
CA GLY A 64 -6.55 9.58 0.66
C GLY A 64 -8.00 9.35 0.21
N SER A 65 -8.85 8.91 1.13
CA SER A 65 -10.28 8.68 0.86
C SER A 65 -11.04 9.99 0.65
N ILE A 66 -10.81 11.00 1.49
CA ILE A 66 -11.39 12.34 1.37
C ILE A 66 -10.93 12.99 0.05
N LEU A 67 -9.63 12.94 -0.27
CA LEU A 67 -9.09 13.48 -1.52
C LEU A 67 -9.73 12.80 -2.74
N SER A 68 -9.88 11.48 -2.71
CA SER A 68 -10.53 10.74 -3.80
C SER A 68 -11.97 11.25 -4.04
N TRP A 69 -12.74 11.41 -2.96
CA TRP A 69 -14.11 11.94 -3.03
C TRP A 69 -14.19 13.41 -3.47
N LEU A 70 -13.25 14.25 -3.03
CA LEU A 70 -13.19 15.66 -3.44
C LEU A 70 -12.84 15.80 -4.92
N LEU A 71 -11.94 14.97 -5.43
CA LEU A 71 -11.51 15.00 -6.83
C LEU A 71 -12.56 14.42 -7.78
N ASN A 72 -13.37 13.46 -7.33
CA ASN A 72 -14.48 12.92 -8.11
C ASN A 72 -15.66 12.58 -7.20
N ARG A 73 -16.71 13.40 -7.24
CA ARG A 73 -17.90 13.20 -6.40
C ARG A 73 -18.62 11.87 -6.70
N ASN A 74 -18.55 11.38 -7.93
CA ASN A 74 -19.09 10.08 -8.33
C ASN A 74 -18.31 8.90 -7.73
N SER A 75 -17.10 9.14 -7.21
CA SER A 75 -16.31 8.12 -6.53
C SER A 75 -16.69 7.95 -5.05
N GLY A 76 -17.73 8.60 -4.54
CA GLY A 76 -18.08 8.55 -3.11
C GLY A 76 -18.29 7.14 -2.55
N SER A 77 -18.98 6.26 -3.28
CA SER A 77 -19.14 4.85 -2.89
C SER A 77 -17.80 4.11 -2.87
N ILE A 78 -16.96 4.34 -3.88
CA ILE A 78 -15.64 3.71 -4.02
C ILE A 78 -14.68 4.21 -2.93
N ALA A 79 -14.69 5.51 -2.63
CA ALA A 79 -13.87 6.11 -1.59
C ALA A 79 -14.25 5.58 -0.20
N MET A 80 -15.54 5.42 0.08
CA MET A 80 -16.01 4.78 1.32
C MET A 80 -15.63 3.31 1.39
N ALA A 81 -15.82 2.56 0.30
CA ALA A 81 -15.40 1.15 0.22
C ALA A 81 -13.89 1.00 0.44
N SER A 82 -13.09 1.85 -0.19
CA SER A 82 -11.63 1.93 -0.04
C SER A 82 -11.24 2.24 1.40
N PHE A 83 -11.85 3.26 2.01
CA PHE A 83 -11.61 3.62 3.41
C PHE A 83 -11.86 2.43 4.35
N THR A 84 -13.02 1.78 4.22
CA THR A 84 -13.39 0.63 5.07
C THR A 84 -12.47 -0.55 4.84
N ALA A 85 -12.12 -0.85 3.59
CA ALA A 85 -11.21 -1.93 3.25
C ALA A 85 -9.81 -1.67 3.81
N PHE A 86 -9.25 -0.47 3.65
CA PHE A 86 -7.95 -0.09 4.21
C PHE A 86 -7.95 -0.11 5.75
N ALA A 87 -9.03 0.35 6.39
CA ALA A 87 -9.15 0.30 7.84
C ALA A 87 -9.16 -1.14 8.37
N ALA A 88 -9.98 -2.02 7.77
CA ALA A 88 -10.02 -3.44 8.12
C ALA A 88 -8.66 -4.12 7.88
N THR A 89 -8.04 -3.81 6.75
CA THR A 89 -6.71 -4.32 6.34
C THR A 89 -5.61 -3.90 7.33
N ALA A 90 -5.64 -2.65 7.81
CA ALA A 90 -4.68 -2.13 8.76
C ALA A 90 -4.83 -2.80 10.15
N ILE A 91 -6.05 -3.08 10.58
CA ILE A 91 -6.30 -3.81 11.84
C ILE A 91 -5.75 -5.24 11.74
N VAL A 92 -6.08 -5.94 10.66
CA VAL A 92 -5.62 -7.32 10.44
C VAL A 92 -4.10 -7.37 10.32
N ASP A 93 -3.50 -6.40 9.61
CA ASP A 93 -2.05 -6.29 9.48
C ASP A 93 -1.38 -6.16 10.85
N ALA A 94 -1.85 -5.21 11.66
CA ALA A 94 -1.30 -4.96 12.99
C ALA A 94 -1.40 -6.19 13.90
N ILE A 95 -2.54 -6.89 13.87
CA ILE A 95 -2.76 -8.11 14.67
C ILE A 95 -1.79 -9.21 14.24
N VAL A 96 -1.73 -9.53 12.94
CA VAL A 96 -0.89 -10.61 12.42
C VAL A 96 0.59 -10.27 12.59
N TYR A 97 0.98 -9.03 12.31
CA TYR A 97 2.35 -8.56 12.50
C TYR A 97 2.80 -8.70 13.96
N HIS A 98 1.94 -8.37 14.92
CA HIS A 98 2.23 -8.52 16.35
C HIS A 98 2.35 -10.00 16.75
N GLN A 99 1.45 -10.86 16.27
CA GLN A 99 1.52 -12.31 16.52
C GLN A 99 2.80 -12.95 15.97
N LEU A 100 3.28 -12.46 14.82
CA LEU A 100 4.54 -12.91 14.22
C LEU A 100 5.78 -12.33 14.91
N GLY A 101 5.66 -11.65 16.06
CA GLY A 101 6.74 -10.91 16.73
C GLY A 101 8.05 -11.68 16.95
N LYS A 102 7.99 -13.01 17.08
CA LYS A 102 9.15 -13.92 17.27
C LYS A 102 9.97 -14.14 15.99
N TYR A 103 9.44 -13.83 14.83
CA TYR A 103 10.07 -14.08 13.53
C TYR A 103 10.88 -12.89 13.01
N PRO A 104 11.84 -13.13 12.08
CA PRO A 104 12.58 -12.05 11.45
C PRO A 104 11.64 -11.11 10.69
N ARG A 105 11.99 -9.81 10.67
CA ARG A 105 11.15 -8.72 10.14
C ARG A 105 10.54 -9.00 8.78
N TRP A 106 11.34 -9.49 7.83
CA TRP A 106 10.87 -9.76 6.47
C TRP A 106 9.71 -10.76 6.45
N LEU A 107 9.76 -11.78 7.33
CA LEU A 107 8.70 -12.77 7.43
C LEU A 107 7.46 -12.20 8.11
N ARG A 108 7.62 -11.31 9.10
CA ARG A 108 6.47 -10.62 9.73
C ARG A 108 5.72 -9.74 8.74
N VAL A 109 6.46 -8.94 7.97
CA VAL A 109 5.90 -8.02 6.96
C VAL A 109 5.18 -8.80 5.86
N ASN A 110 5.86 -9.78 5.25
CA ASN A 110 5.22 -10.58 4.20
C ASN A 110 4.07 -11.44 4.76
N GLY A 111 4.23 -11.95 5.98
CA GLY A 111 3.24 -12.77 6.68
C GLY A 111 1.99 -11.99 7.09
N SER A 112 2.09 -10.70 7.42
CA SER A 112 0.93 -9.84 7.69
C SER A 112 0.30 -9.29 6.40
N ASN A 113 1.11 -9.02 5.36
CA ASN A 113 0.62 -8.53 4.08
C ASN A 113 -0.31 -9.53 3.36
N ILE A 114 -0.07 -10.84 3.47
CA ILE A 114 -0.94 -11.87 2.84
C ILE A 114 -2.39 -11.83 3.36
N PRO A 115 -2.67 -12.04 4.67
CA PRO A 115 -4.04 -12.01 5.19
C PRO A 115 -4.68 -10.63 5.02
N SER A 116 -3.92 -9.54 5.17
CA SER A 116 -4.38 -8.18 4.89
C SER A 116 -4.80 -8.00 3.43
N ALA A 117 -4.01 -8.48 2.47
CA ALA A 117 -4.39 -8.46 1.06
C ALA A 117 -5.66 -9.29 0.80
N GLY A 118 -5.86 -10.41 1.52
CA GLY A 118 -7.09 -11.21 1.45
C GLY A 118 -8.31 -10.42 1.90
N VAL A 119 -8.22 -9.76 3.05
CA VAL A 119 -9.30 -8.92 3.62
C VAL A 119 -9.64 -7.78 2.68
N ASP A 120 -8.65 -7.04 2.20
CA ASP A 120 -8.87 -5.96 1.23
C ASP A 120 -9.56 -6.49 -0.04
N SER A 121 -9.11 -7.65 -0.53
CA SER A 121 -9.64 -8.25 -1.75
C SER A 121 -11.09 -8.71 -1.65
N ILE A 122 -11.58 -8.99 -0.45
CA ILE A 122 -12.97 -9.34 -0.19
C ILE A 122 -13.78 -8.07 0.10
N VAL A 123 -13.32 -7.24 1.03
CA VAL A 123 -14.09 -6.09 1.53
C VAL A 123 -14.27 -5.03 0.44
N PHE A 124 -13.21 -4.68 -0.29
CA PHE A 124 -13.27 -3.59 -1.25
C PHE A 124 -14.28 -3.85 -2.38
N PRO A 125 -14.21 -4.94 -3.18
CA PRO A 125 -15.17 -5.15 -4.27
C PRO A 125 -16.60 -5.36 -3.77
N THR A 126 -16.75 -6.01 -2.61
CA THR A 126 -18.07 -6.26 -2.03
C THR A 126 -18.77 -4.94 -1.72
N LEU A 127 -18.05 -3.98 -1.14
CA LEU A 127 -18.60 -2.66 -0.82
C LEU A 127 -18.67 -1.73 -2.04
N ALA A 128 -17.67 -1.78 -2.93
CA ALA A 128 -17.58 -0.90 -4.08
C ALA A 128 -18.60 -1.25 -5.19
N PHE A 129 -18.91 -2.54 -5.36
CA PHE A 129 -19.74 -3.03 -6.46
C PHE A 129 -21.00 -3.78 -6.00
N GLY A 130 -21.21 -3.95 -4.70
CA GLY A 130 -22.43 -4.55 -4.15
C GLY A 130 -22.54 -6.06 -4.33
N GLY A 131 -21.43 -6.77 -4.57
CA GLY A 131 -21.46 -8.23 -4.77
C GLY A 131 -20.11 -8.93 -4.68
N LEU A 132 -20.16 -10.25 -4.50
CA LEU A 132 -18.97 -11.12 -4.47
C LEU A 132 -18.50 -11.46 -5.88
N LEU A 133 -17.67 -10.59 -6.45
CA LEU A 133 -17.06 -10.79 -7.75
C LEU A 133 -15.85 -11.72 -7.62
N TRP A 134 -16.07 -13.02 -7.43
CA TRP A 134 -15.01 -14.01 -7.12
C TRP A 134 -13.79 -13.95 -8.06
N GLY A 135 -13.99 -13.77 -9.36
CA GLY A 135 -12.88 -13.60 -10.31
C GLY A 135 -12.02 -12.36 -10.01
N ILE A 136 -12.63 -11.25 -9.61
CA ILE A 136 -11.94 -10.02 -9.22
C ILE A 136 -11.31 -10.18 -7.84
N ILE A 137 -11.99 -10.82 -6.88
CA ILE A 137 -11.46 -11.11 -5.54
C ILE A 137 -10.17 -11.95 -5.64
N LEU A 138 -10.19 -13.04 -6.39
CA LEU A 138 -9.02 -13.90 -6.57
C LEU A 138 -7.94 -13.20 -7.39
N GLY A 139 -8.33 -12.55 -8.50
CA GLY A 139 -7.41 -11.85 -9.38
C GLY A 139 -6.65 -10.73 -8.66
N GLN A 140 -7.36 -9.89 -7.90
CA GLN A 140 -6.73 -8.79 -7.18
C GLN A 140 -5.89 -9.28 -5.99
N PHE A 141 -6.28 -10.39 -5.34
CA PHE A 141 -5.52 -10.96 -4.23
C PHE A 141 -4.15 -11.43 -4.72
N LEU A 142 -4.13 -12.20 -5.81
CA LEU A 142 -2.89 -12.65 -6.44
C LEU A 142 -2.08 -11.47 -6.95
N ALA A 143 -2.74 -10.50 -7.59
CA ALA A 143 -2.10 -9.28 -8.08
C ALA A 143 -1.43 -8.48 -6.96
N LYS A 144 -2.03 -8.37 -5.77
CA LYS A 144 -1.43 -7.70 -4.60
C LYS A 144 -0.21 -8.44 -4.08
N ILE A 145 -0.27 -9.76 -3.99
CA ILE A 145 0.87 -10.56 -3.54
C ILE A 145 2.04 -10.41 -4.51
N ILE A 146 1.79 -10.60 -5.81
CA ILE A 146 2.84 -10.50 -6.83
C ILE A 146 3.34 -9.06 -6.92
N GLY A 147 2.44 -8.07 -6.94
CA GLY A 147 2.77 -6.65 -6.98
C GLY A 147 3.60 -6.21 -5.78
N GLY A 148 3.21 -6.59 -4.56
CA GLY A 148 3.98 -6.30 -3.35
C GLY A 148 5.38 -6.91 -3.37
N LEU A 149 5.53 -8.14 -3.88
CA LEU A 149 6.84 -8.76 -4.08
C LEU A 149 7.69 -8.00 -5.10
N VAL A 150 7.11 -7.68 -6.27
CA VAL A 150 7.80 -6.96 -7.35
C VAL A 150 8.26 -5.57 -6.87
N TRP A 151 7.36 -4.79 -6.27
CA TRP A 151 7.70 -3.47 -5.74
C TRP A 151 8.74 -3.55 -4.64
N SER A 152 8.64 -4.51 -3.70
CA SER A 152 9.65 -4.70 -2.66
C SER A 152 11.06 -4.92 -3.26
N LEU A 153 11.17 -5.68 -4.34
CA LEU A 153 12.44 -5.86 -5.06
C LEU A 153 12.93 -4.58 -5.74
N VAL A 154 12.01 -3.83 -6.38
CA VAL A 154 12.33 -2.54 -7.03
C VAL A 154 12.87 -1.54 -6.01
N PHE A 155 12.22 -1.39 -4.85
CA PHE A 155 12.69 -0.48 -3.80
C PHE A 155 14.05 -0.90 -3.23
N ARG A 156 14.26 -2.19 -2.98
CA ARG A 156 15.58 -2.69 -2.53
C ARG A 156 16.69 -2.39 -3.53
N TRP A 157 16.41 -2.56 -4.82
CA TRP A 157 17.36 -2.25 -5.89
C TRP A 157 17.66 -0.74 -5.97
N TYR A 158 16.62 0.08 -5.84
CA TYR A 158 16.74 1.54 -5.85
C TYR A 158 17.57 2.07 -4.67
N ASP A 159 17.26 1.62 -3.44
CA ASP A 159 17.98 2.03 -2.23
C ASP A 159 19.47 1.66 -2.28
N LYS A 160 19.79 0.46 -2.79
CA LYS A 160 21.19 0.02 -2.97
C LYS A 160 21.96 0.93 -3.94
N ARG A 161 21.32 1.41 -5.01
CA ARG A 161 21.97 2.32 -5.97
C ARG A 161 22.23 3.70 -5.38
N ILE A 162 21.30 4.24 -4.61
CA ILE A 162 21.49 5.55 -3.97
C ILE A 162 22.64 5.49 -2.96
N SER A 163 22.66 4.47 -2.10
CA SER A 163 23.74 4.30 -1.12
C SER A 163 25.11 4.18 -1.81
N THR A 164 25.19 3.42 -2.91
CA THR A 164 26.44 3.28 -3.67
C THR A 164 26.91 4.61 -4.29
N ARG A 165 25.98 5.45 -4.78
CA ARG A 165 26.30 6.77 -5.34
C ARG A 165 26.76 7.77 -4.27
N SER A 166 26.08 7.80 -3.13
CA SER A 166 26.46 8.64 -1.99
C SER A 166 27.90 8.36 -1.54
N LEU A 167 28.27 7.08 -1.41
CA LEU A 167 29.62 6.69 -1.00
C LEU A 167 30.69 7.02 -2.05
N ALA A 168 30.34 6.98 -3.34
CA ALA A 168 31.24 7.38 -4.42
C ALA A 168 31.49 8.90 -4.46
N GLU A 169 30.45 9.70 -4.20
CA GLU A 169 30.57 11.17 -4.12
C GLU A 169 31.37 11.61 -2.89
N GLU A 170 31.14 10.99 -1.72
CA GLU A 170 31.86 11.28 -0.47
C GLU A 170 33.35 10.90 -0.56
N GLY A 171 33.66 9.74 -1.17
CA GLY A 171 35.04 9.32 -1.42
C GLY A 171 35.80 10.22 -2.40
N SER A 172 35.10 10.80 -3.39
CA SER A 172 35.72 11.72 -4.35
C SER A 172 36.09 13.08 -3.73
N ASN A 173 35.24 13.62 -2.83
CA ASN A 173 35.49 14.89 -2.15
C ASN A 173 36.69 14.83 -1.17
N ILE A 174 36.94 13.66 -0.57
CA ILE A 174 38.08 13.45 0.34
C ILE A 174 39.41 13.41 -0.42
N GLN A 175 39.43 13.02 -1.70
CA GLN A 175 40.64 12.98 -2.52
C GLN A 175 41.00 14.31 -3.19
N THR A 176 40.07 15.27 -3.23
CA THR A 176 40.27 16.60 -3.81
C THR A 176 40.51 17.72 -2.79
N SER A 177 40.57 17.38 -1.49
CA SER A 177 40.83 18.28 -0.36
C SER A 177 42.23 18.05 0.20
#